data_AF-A0A3C1YQF2-F1
#
_entry.id   AF-A0A3C1YQF2-F1
#
_cell.length_a   1.000
_cell.length_b   1.000
_cell.length_c   1.000
_cell.angle_alpha   90.00
_cell.angle_beta   90.00
_cell.angle_gamma   90.00
#
_symmetry.space_group_name_H-M   'P 1'
#
loop_
_entity.id
_entity.type
_entity.pdbx_description
1 polymer ?
#
loop_
_entity_poly.entity_id
_entity_poly.type
_entity_poly.pdbx_seq_one_letter_code
_entity_poly.pdbx_strand_id
1 'polypeptide(L)'
;MISKKFGEIAKLKDAPKSVKGEGSFSEWAYYHTGRWSFSVRPWWAGEILKAKDSSAVKDSTKKSSDGKKDEKDKSDDPGIRVLKWYDAIGGKDISVPWTKFNHPDFPNQEVEIGGVKPFVLTNPPADSLNNYSKPFSNFITYLAGELADISLSNKKVEKIGENVFRISIDVINNGYLPTNG
;
A
#
# COMPACT_ATOMS: atom_id res chain seq x y z
N MET A 1 -16.95 -1.99 -2.55
CA MET A 1 -16.89 -2.38 -3.97
C MET A 1 -15.58 -1.95 -4.64
N ILE A 2 -15.15 -0.68 -4.54
CA ILE A 2 -13.85 -0.19 -5.08
C ILE A 2 -12.62 -0.96 -4.56
N SER A 3 -12.54 -1.24 -3.25
CA SER A 3 -11.42 -2.02 -2.68
C SER A 3 -11.30 -3.44 -3.28
N LYS A 4 -12.44 -4.08 -3.59
CA LYS A 4 -12.45 -5.38 -4.28
C LYS A 4 -11.95 -5.24 -5.72
N LYS A 5 -12.38 -4.19 -6.44
CA LYS A 5 -11.89 -3.89 -7.79
C LYS A 5 -10.40 -3.59 -7.83
N PHE A 6 -9.87 -2.89 -6.82
CA PHE A 6 -8.43 -2.72 -6.65
C PHE A 6 -7.73 -4.08 -6.56
N GLY A 7 -8.20 -5.02 -5.74
CA GLY A 7 -7.64 -6.37 -5.66
C GLY A 7 -7.67 -7.13 -6.99
N GLU A 8 -8.77 -7.01 -7.75
CA GLU A 8 -8.93 -7.65 -9.07
C GLU A 8 -8.00 -7.06 -10.14
N ILE A 9 -7.80 -5.74 -10.14
CA ILE A 9 -6.93 -5.02 -11.09
C ILE A 9 -5.46 -5.20 -10.70
N ALA A 10 -5.15 -5.02 -9.41
CA ALA A 10 -3.80 -5.00 -8.92
C ALA A 10 -3.17 -6.40 -8.93
N LYS A 11 -3.98 -7.43 -8.64
CA LYS A 11 -3.57 -8.85 -8.53
C LYS A 11 -2.34 -9.07 -7.63
N LEU A 12 -2.10 -8.12 -6.73
CA LEU A 12 -1.04 -8.19 -5.74
C LEU A 12 -1.48 -9.15 -4.62
N LYS A 13 -0.60 -10.07 -4.25
CA LYS A 13 -0.86 -11.11 -3.24
C LYS A 13 -0.07 -10.85 -1.98
N ASP A 14 -0.50 -11.48 -0.90
CA ASP A 14 0.27 -11.60 0.35
C ASP A 14 0.56 -10.25 1.03
N ALA A 15 -0.32 -9.28 0.79
CA ALA A 15 -0.28 -7.98 1.45
C ALA A 15 -0.48 -8.17 2.96
N PRO A 16 0.36 -7.52 3.80
CA PRO A 16 0.07 -7.42 5.23
C PRO A 16 -1.32 -6.84 5.45
N LYS A 17 -1.98 -7.27 6.54
CA LYS A 17 -3.28 -6.70 6.92
C LYS A 17 -3.15 -5.18 7.03
N SER A 18 -4.02 -4.47 6.34
CA SER A 18 -4.10 -3.02 6.49
C SER A 18 -4.49 -2.67 7.93
N VAL A 19 -3.65 -1.89 8.59
CA VAL A 19 -4.00 -1.21 9.84
C VAL A 19 -5.19 -0.28 9.56
N LYS A 20 -6.13 -0.22 10.51
CA LYS A 20 -7.28 0.67 10.43
C LYS A 20 -6.79 2.12 10.34
N GLY A 21 -7.39 2.92 9.46
CA GLY A 21 -6.88 4.22 9.03
C GLY A 21 -7.07 5.35 10.05
N GLU A 22 -7.18 5.07 11.34
CA GLU A 22 -7.49 6.06 12.37
C GLU A 22 -6.42 7.18 12.35
N GLY A 23 -6.85 8.41 12.07
CA GLY A 23 -5.95 9.56 11.94
C GLY A 23 -5.19 9.64 10.61
N SER A 24 -5.51 8.78 9.63
CA SER A 24 -4.93 8.84 8.30
C SER A 24 -5.40 10.08 7.53
N PHE A 25 -4.53 10.60 6.66
CA PHE A 25 -4.89 11.67 5.75
C PHE A 25 -6.10 11.30 4.87
N SER A 26 -6.24 10.03 4.49
CA SER A 26 -7.38 9.59 3.67
C SER A 26 -8.71 9.69 4.39
N GLU A 27 -8.77 9.28 5.66
CA GLU A 27 -9.98 9.44 6.47
C GLU A 27 -10.27 10.91 6.75
N TRP A 28 -9.25 11.72 7.06
CA TRP A 28 -9.43 13.15 7.25
C TRP A 28 -10.00 13.82 6.00
N ALA A 29 -9.44 13.54 4.82
CA ALA A 29 -9.91 14.10 3.56
C ALA A 29 -11.38 13.70 3.31
N TYR A 30 -11.74 12.44 3.58
CA TYR A 30 -13.12 11.98 3.44
C TYR A 30 -14.07 12.67 4.42
N TYR A 31 -13.78 12.62 5.72
CA TYR A 31 -14.67 13.12 6.76
C TYR A 31 -14.76 14.65 6.84
N HIS A 32 -13.68 15.38 6.54
CA HIS A 32 -13.65 16.84 6.68
C HIS A 32 -13.91 17.59 5.37
N THR A 33 -13.66 16.98 4.22
CA THR A 33 -13.81 17.66 2.92
C THR A 33 -14.88 17.04 2.02
N GLY A 34 -15.51 15.93 2.42
CA GLY A 34 -16.47 15.19 1.61
C GLY A 34 -15.85 14.48 0.40
N ARG A 35 -14.53 14.58 0.22
CA ARG A 35 -13.87 14.05 -0.98
C ARG A 35 -13.58 12.57 -0.85
N TRP A 36 -13.88 11.82 -1.92
CA TRP A 36 -13.41 10.46 -2.06
C TRP A 36 -11.89 10.40 -1.92
N SER A 37 -11.43 9.59 -0.97
CA SER A 37 -10.01 9.44 -0.68
C SER A 37 -9.70 7.98 -0.41
N PHE A 38 -8.63 7.48 -1.03
CA PHE A 38 -8.26 6.07 -1.01
C PHE A 38 -6.80 5.93 -0.62
N SER A 39 -6.53 5.09 0.38
CA SER A 39 -5.19 4.72 0.80
C SER A 39 -4.87 3.29 0.35
N VAL A 40 -3.73 3.13 -0.32
CA VAL A 40 -3.21 1.81 -0.71
C VAL A 40 -1.78 1.67 -0.20
N ARG A 41 -1.38 0.45 0.16
CA ARG A 41 0.03 0.15 0.44
C ARG A 41 0.75 -0.02 -0.90
N PRO A 42 1.78 0.79 -1.21
CA PRO A 42 2.42 0.73 -2.52
C PRO A 42 3.29 -0.51 -2.71
N TRP A 43 3.84 -1.07 -1.63
CA TRP A 43 4.69 -2.26 -1.68
C TRP A 43 4.73 -2.98 -0.32
N TRP A 44 5.19 -4.24 -0.34
CA TRP A 44 5.56 -5.05 0.83
C TRP A 44 6.52 -6.17 0.42
N ALA A 45 7.32 -6.66 1.37
CA ALA A 45 8.08 -7.89 1.18
C ALA A 45 7.13 -9.09 1.04
N GLY A 46 7.34 -9.91 0.01
CA GLY A 46 6.54 -11.11 -0.24
C GLY A 46 6.60 -12.09 0.92
N GLU A 47 5.67 -13.05 0.96
CA GLU A 47 5.81 -14.17 1.88
C GLU A 47 6.99 -15.04 1.45
N ILE A 48 7.85 -15.32 2.41
CA ILE A 48 8.90 -16.32 2.25
C ILE A 48 8.22 -17.64 2.55
N LEU A 49 8.07 -18.49 1.54
CA LEU A 49 7.73 -19.89 1.79
C LEU A 49 8.78 -20.41 2.75
N LYS A 50 8.38 -20.74 3.99
CA LYS A 50 9.30 -21.13 5.07
C LYS A 50 10.30 -22.15 4.54
N ALA A 51 11.50 -21.72 4.18
CA ALA A 51 12.62 -22.61 4.02
C ALA A 51 12.81 -23.22 5.40
N LYS A 52 12.74 -24.56 5.48
CA LYS A 52 13.08 -25.27 6.70
C LYS A 52 14.52 -24.90 7.04
N ASP A 53 14.72 -24.01 8.00
CA ASP A 53 16.03 -23.73 8.55
C ASP A 53 16.58 -25.04 9.12
N SER A 54 17.67 -25.53 8.51
CA SER A 54 18.40 -26.74 8.91
C SER A 54 19.09 -26.61 10.28
N SER A 55 19.01 -25.46 10.91
CA SER A 55 19.64 -25.17 12.22
C SER A 55 18.63 -25.00 13.35
N ALA A 56 17.33 -25.23 13.10
CA ALA A 56 16.36 -25.36 14.18
C ALA A 56 16.53 -26.75 14.83
N VAL A 57 17.09 -26.77 16.05
CA VAL A 57 17.01 -27.92 16.95
C VAL A 57 15.55 -28.38 16.98
N LYS A 58 15.31 -29.60 16.47
CA LYS A 58 14.01 -30.24 16.58
C LYS A 58 13.77 -30.54 18.05
N ASP A 59 12.96 -29.73 18.71
CA ASP A 59 12.25 -30.21 19.89
C ASP A 59 10.83 -30.57 19.50
N SER A 60 10.62 -31.86 19.37
CA SER A 60 9.37 -32.49 19.01
C SER A 60 8.54 -32.70 20.26
N THR A 61 7.57 -31.83 20.58
CA THR A 61 6.45 -32.29 21.44
C THR A 61 5.17 -31.44 21.32
N LYS A 62 4.11 -32.14 20.90
CA LYS A 62 2.67 -31.99 21.22
C LYS A 62 2.10 -30.62 21.59
N LYS A 63 1.19 -30.19 20.72
CA LYS A 63 -0.04 -29.43 20.95
C LYS A 63 -0.68 -29.70 22.33
N SER A 64 -0.73 -28.68 23.18
CA SER A 64 -1.75 -28.51 24.23
C SER A 64 -2.01 -27.02 24.49
N SER A 65 -3.29 -26.70 24.58
CA SER A 65 -3.88 -25.48 25.12
C SER A 65 -3.40 -25.19 26.54
N ASP A 66 -2.86 -24.00 26.78
CA ASP A 66 -3.31 -23.05 27.80
C ASP A 66 -2.29 -21.92 27.96
N GLY A 67 -2.78 -20.78 28.44
CA GLY A 67 -2.16 -19.46 28.30
C GLY A 67 -0.70 -19.35 28.74
N LYS A 68 0.12 -18.83 27.83
CA LYS A 68 1.29 -18.02 28.12
C LYS A 68 1.43 -16.98 27.00
N LYS A 69 1.13 -15.72 27.33
CA LYS A 69 1.68 -14.58 26.61
C LYS A 69 3.18 -14.55 26.87
N ASP A 70 3.90 -13.96 25.92
CA ASP A 70 5.28 -13.49 26.05
C ASP A 70 6.39 -14.45 25.60
N GLU A 71 6.36 -14.82 24.31
CA GLU A 71 7.55 -14.66 23.46
C GLU A 71 7.04 -14.33 22.04
N LYS A 72 7.04 -13.05 21.69
CA LYS A 72 6.79 -12.63 20.31
C LYS A 72 7.96 -13.17 19.51
N ASP A 73 7.72 -14.22 18.73
CA ASP A 73 8.68 -14.76 17.77
C ASP A 73 9.35 -13.58 17.05
N LYS A 74 10.67 -13.40 17.21
CA LYS A 74 11.44 -12.34 16.50
C LYS A 74 11.28 -12.44 14.97
N SER A 75 10.73 -13.56 14.49
CA SER A 75 10.28 -13.79 13.12
C SER A 75 9.22 -12.81 12.62
N ASP A 76 8.42 -12.20 13.51
CA ASP A 76 7.33 -11.29 13.12
C ASP A 76 7.76 -9.81 13.04
N ASP A 77 9.02 -9.50 13.32
CA ASP A 77 9.53 -8.15 13.11
C ASP A 77 9.53 -7.78 11.61
N PRO A 78 8.92 -6.65 11.21
CA PRO A 78 8.84 -6.25 9.80
C PRO A 78 10.20 -6.10 9.13
N GLY A 79 11.22 -5.61 9.85
CA GLY A 79 12.57 -5.45 9.33
C GLY A 79 13.24 -6.80 9.07
N ILE A 80 13.12 -7.73 10.01
CA ILE A 80 13.63 -9.10 9.86
C ILE A 80 12.94 -9.81 8.68
N ARG A 81 11.64 -9.63 8.50
CA ARG A 81 10.91 -10.18 7.35
C ARG A 81 11.45 -9.66 6.02
N VAL A 82 11.71 -8.36 5.90
CA VAL A 82 12.25 -7.76 4.68
C VAL A 82 13.64 -8.31 4.37
N LEU A 83 14.52 -8.39 5.38
CA LEU A 83 15.88 -8.93 5.21
C LEU A 83 15.87 -10.38 4.73
N LYS A 84 15.06 -11.25 5.38
CA LYS A 84 14.92 -12.64 4.95
C LYS A 84 14.34 -12.74 3.53
N TRP A 85 13.46 -11.82 3.13
CA TRP A 85 12.89 -11.81 1.78
C TRP A 85 13.95 -11.43 0.74
N TYR A 86 14.80 -10.44 1.04
CA TYR A 86 15.96 -10.11 0.22
C TYR A 86 16.91 -11.31 0.09
N ASP A 87 17.20 -12.03 1.18
CA ASP A 87 18.02 -13.24 1.11
C ASP A 87 17.39 -14.31 0.21
N ALA A 88 16.07 -14.51 0.30
CA ALA A 88 15.35 -15.51 -0.49
C ALA A 88 15.30 -15.20 -1.99
N ILE A 89 15.25 -13.93 -2.38
CA ILE A 89 15.27 -13.52 -3.80
C ILE A 89 16.68 -13.34 -4.36
N GLY A 90 17.72 -13.63 -3.57
CA GLY A 90 19.12 -13.39 -3.97
C GLY A 90 19.44 -11.90 -4.11
N GLY A 91 18.78 -11.06 -3.31
CA GLY A 91 18.93 -9.62 -3.27
C GLY A 91 20.37 -9.24 -3.00
N LYS A 92 21.01 -8.61 -3.99
CA LYS A 92 22.37 -8.09 -3.86
C LYS A 92 22.31 -6.66 -3.33
N ASP A 93 23.40 -6.24 -2.69
CA ASP A 93 23.64 -4.83 -2.38
C ASP A 93 22.74 -4.22 -1.27
N ILE A 94 22.24 -5.04 -0.34
CA ILE A 94 21.38 -4.60 0.78
C ILE A 94 22.15 -4.04 1.98
N SER A 95 23.45 -4.33 2.08
CA SER A 95 24.30 -3.93 3.20
C SER A 95 25.70 -3.54 2.71
N VAL A 96 26.37 -2.71 3.51
CA VAL A 96 27.78 -2.36 3.36
C VAL A 96 28.56 -3.19 4.37
N PRO A 97 29.65 -3.88 3.96
CA PRO A 97 30.53 -4.57 4.89
C PRO A 97 31.04 -3.62 5.97
N TRP A 98 31.14 -4.10 7.20
CA TRP A 98 31.76 -3.34 8.28
C TRP A 98 33.22 -3.07 7.94
N THR A 99 33.62 -1.81 7.99
CA THR A 99 34.96 -1.35 7.67
C THR A 99 35.44 -0.38 8.73
N LYS A 100 36.72 -0.48 9.10
CA LYS A 100 37.33 0.40 10.09
C LYS A 100 37.42 1.82 9.55
N PHE A 101 37.08 2.79 10.38
CA PHE A 101 37.07 4.21 10.06
C PHE A 101 37.67 5.02 11.21
N ASN A 102 38.56 5.97 10.87
CA ASN A 102 39.13 6.88 11.84
C ASN A 102 38.25 8.13 11.95
N HIS A 103 37.43 8.21 12.99
CA HIS A 103 36.48 9.30 13.19
C HIS A 103 37.13 10.50 13.92
N PRO A 104 37.01 11.75 13.41
CA PRO A 104 37.62 12.93 14.04
C PRO A 104 37.22 13.15 15.50
N ASP A 105 35.96 12.84 15.84
CA ASP A 105 35.44 12.99 17.20
C ASP A 105 35.86 11.85 18.16
N PHE A 106 36.41 10.74 17.64
CA PHE A 106 36.82 9.56 18.43
C PHE A 106 38.25 9.13 18.10
N PRO A 107 39.26 9.99 18.30
CA PRO A 107 40.62 9.76 17.80
C PRO A 107 41.33 8.55 18.44
N ASN A 108 40.90 8.13 19.64
CA ASN A 108 41.50 7.03 20.39
C ASN A 108 40.60 5.78 20.46
N GLN A 109 39.58 5.70 19.62
CA GLN A 109 38.66 4.57 19.60
C GLN A 109 38.62 3.96 18.20
N GLU A 110 38.45 2.64 18.16
CA GLU A 110 38.20 1.92 16.94
C GLU A 110 36.72 2.07 16.56
N VAL A 111 36.46 2.73 15.45
CA VAL A 111 35.11 2.91 14.92
C VAL A 111 34.98 2.08 13.64
N GLU A 112 33.86 1.39 13.50
CA GLU A 112 33.50 0.67 12.28
C GLU A 112 32.24 1.27 11.66
N ILE A 113 32.22 1.35 10.33
CA ILE A 113 31.07 1.82 9.55
C ILE A 113 30.64 0.70 8.61
N GLY A 114 29.35 0.39 8.63
CA GLY A 114 28.73 -0.65 7.82
C GLY A 114 27.26 -0.83 8.20
N GLY A 115 26.69 -1.94 7.75
CA GLY A 115 25.30 -2.31 8.07
C GLY A 115 24.35 -2.19 6.88
N VAL A 116 23.05 -2.29 7.17
CA VAL A 116 21.99 -2.27 6.15
C VAL A 116 21.92 -0.89 5.51
N LYS A 117 21.87 -0.84 4.17
CA LYS A 117 21.80 0.44 3.46
C LYS A 117 20.50 1.18 3.81
N PRO A 118 20.53 2.53 3.82
CA PRO A 118 19.32 3.32 4.01
C PRO A 118 18.20 2.89 3.06
N PHE A 119 16.98 2.93 3.57
CA PHE A 119 15.73 2.67 2.83
C PHE A 119 15.50 1.23 2.32
N VAL A 120 16.46 0.30 2.47
CA VAL A 120 16.25 -1.12 2.09
C VAL A 120 15.03 -1.73 2.76
N LEU A 121 14.75 -1.33 4.01
CA LEU A 121 13.62 -1.85 4.78
C LEU A 121 12.28 -1.17 4.44
N THR A 122 12.31 0.01 3.82
CA THR A 122 11.12 0.85 3.61
C THR A 122 10.76 1.04 2.16
N ASN A 123 11.65 0.70 1.23
CA ASN A 123 11.46 0.79 -0.21
C ASN A 123 11.68 -0.56 -0.88
N PRO A 124 10.95 -0.85 -1.97
CA PRO A 124 11.23 -2.02 -2.78
C PRO A 124 12.57 -1.87 -3.53
N PRO A 125 13.12 -2.97 -4.04
CA PRO A 125 14.26 -2.94 -4.97
C PRO A 125 13.98 -2.01 -6.17
N ALA A 126 14.97 -1.22 -6.59
CA ALA A 126 14.79 -0.21 -7.63
C ALA A 126 14.35 -0.83 -8.99
N ASP A 127 14.87 -2.00 -9.33
CA ASP A 127 14.53 -2.78 -10.52
C ASP A 127 13.07 -3.30 -10.51
N SER A 128 12.48 -3.45 -9.33
CA SER A 128 11.11 -3.92 -9.17
C SER A 128 10.04 -2.82 -9.26
N LEU A 129 10.43 -1.54 -9.29
CA LEU A 129 9.50 -0.40 -9.25
C LEU A 129 8.44 -0.44 -10.37
N ASN A 130 8.81 -0.83 -11.58
CA ASN A 130 7.88 -0.92 -12.72
C ASN A 130 6.81 -1.99 -12.52
N ASN A 131 7.13 -3.08 -11.81
CA ASN A 131 6.18 -4.13 -11.51
C ASN A 131 5.12 -3.66 -10.50
N TYR A 132 5.52 -2.78 -9.57
CA TYR A 132 4.60 -2.19 -8.61
C TYR A 132 3.77 -1.05 -9.22
N SER A 133 4.36 -0.19 -10.06
CA SER A 133 3.68 1.03 -10.55
C SER A 133 2.51 0.74 -11.51
N LYS A 134 2.68 -0.20 -12.44
CA LYS A 134 1.70 -0.50 -13.49
C LYS A 134 0.30 -0.88 -12.96
N PRO A 135 0.16 -1.75 -11.94
CA PRO A 135 -1.13 -2.02 -11.33
C PRO A 135 -1.81 -0.77 -10.72
N PHE A 136 -1.06 0.14 -10.10
CA PHE A 136 -1.62 1.39 -9.58
C PHE A 136 -2.07 2.32 -10.70
N SER A 137 -1.29 2.46 -11.78
CA SER A 137 -1.69 3.25 -12.95
C SER A 137 -3.00 2.73 -13.56
N ASN A 138 -3.14 1.40 -13.71
CA ASN A 138 -4.37 0.80 -14.19
C ASN A 138 -5.57 1.09 -13.28
N PHE A 139 -5.35 1.07 -11.96
CA PHE A 139 -6.39 1.39 -11.00
C PHE A 139 -6.80 2.87 -11.02
N ILE A 140 -5.86 3.79 -11.19
CA ILE A 140 -6.15 5.23 -11.33
C ILE A 140 -6.96 5.47 -12.60
N THR A 141 -6.59 4.85 -13.73
CA THR A 141 -7.37 4.93 -14.97
C THR A 141 -8.77 4.36 -14.80
N TYR A 142 -8.90 3.23 -14.10
CA TYR A 142 -10.22 2.69 -13.74
C TYR A 142 -11.03 3.69 -12.93
N LEU A 143 -10.48 4.26 -11.85
CA LEU A 143 -11.18 5.25 -11.03
C LEU A 143 -11.60 6.49 -11.82
N ALA A 144 -10.77 6.96 -12.75
CA ALA A 144 -11.10 8.08 -13.61
C ALA A 144 -12.34 7.79 -14.50
N GLY A 145 -12.50 6.54 -14.95
CA GLY A 145 -13.69 6.09 -15.69
C GLY A 145 -14.94 5.91 -14.82
N GLU A 146 -14.80 5.86 -13.51
CA GLU A 146 -15.92 5.75 -12.57
C GLU A 146 -16.42 7.12 -12.09
N LEU A 147 -15.75 8.22 -12.45
CA LEU A 147 -16.18 9.58 -12.13
C LEU A 147 -17.56 9.88 -12.74
N ALA A 148 -18.21 10.91 -12.21
CA ALA A 148 -19.50 11.34 -12.72
C ALA A 148 -19.42 11.70 -14.21
N ASP A 149 -20.34 11.14 -15.00
CA ASP A 149 -20.48 11.40 -16.43
C ASP A 149 -21.88 11.97 -16.68
N ILE A 150 -21.96 13.27 -16.95
CA ILE A 150 -23.24 13.99 -16.98
C ILE A 150 -23.75 14.16 -18.38
N SER A 151 -24.97 13.67 -18.60
CA SER A 151 -25.71 13.85 -19.84
C SER A 151 -27.05 14.54 -19.59
N LEU A 152 -27.49 15.30 -20.60
CA LEU A 152 -28.77 16.00 -20.59
C LEU A 152 -29.73 15.32 -21.57
N SER A 153 -30.91 14.94 -21.09
CA SER A 153 -31.96 14.34 -21.91
C SER A 153 -33.29 15.12 -21.78
N ASN A 154 -34.28 14.79 -22.62
CA ASN A 154 -35.64 15.32 -22.57
C ASN A 154 -35.76 16.85 -22.51
N LYS A 155 -35.00 17.55 -23.36
CA LYS A 155 -35.01 19.02 -23.42
C LYS A 155 -36.35 19.53 -23.98
N LYS A 156 -37.13 20.21 -23.15
CA LYS A 156 -38.41 20.84 -23.53
C LYS A 156 -38.35 22.34 -23.25
N VAL A 157 -38.78 23.15 -24.21
CA VAL A 157 -38.87 24.60 -24.07
C VAL A 157 -40.29 25.02 -24.40
N GLU A 158 -40.96 25.68 -23.46
CA GLU A 158 -42.33 26.14 -23.59
C GLU A 158 -42.37 27.65 -23.38
N LYS A 159 -42.95 28.39 -24.32
CA LYS A 159 -43.22 29.81 -24.13
C LYS A 159 -44.48 29.95 -23.27
N ILE A 160 -44.37 30.59 -22.12
CA ILE A 160 -45.47 30.79 -21.17
C ILE A 160 -45.90 32.26 -21.04
N GLY A 161 -45.21 33.19 -21.72
CA GLY A 161 -45.55 34.60 -21.73
C GLY A 161 -44.73 35.41 -22.74
N GLU A 162 -44.89 36.74 -22.72
CA GLU A 162 -44.06 37.65 -23.49
C GLU A 162 -42.65 37.65 -22.91
N ASN A 163 -41.67 37.13 -23.68
CA ASN A 163 -40.30 36.87 -23.23
C ASN A 163 -40.15 35.96 -21.99
N VAL A 164 -41.14 35.12 -21.67
CA VAL A 164 -41.03 34.12 -20.58
C VAL A 164 -41.09 32.71 -21.13
N PHE A 165 -40.08 31.90 -20.78
CA PHE A 165 -39.96 30.51 -21.20
C PHE A 165 -39.76 29.59 -20.00
N ARG A 166 -40.42 28.44 -20.01
CA ARG A 166 -40.15 27.31 -19.13
C ARG A 166 -39.26 26.32 -19.86
N ILE A 167 -38.14 25.97 -19.24
CA ILE A 167 -37.20 24.99 -19.76
C ILE A 167 -37.22 23.79 -18.81
N SER A 168 -37.46 22.60 -19.34
CA SER A 168 -37.39 21.34 -18.61
C SER A 168 -36.31 20.46 -19.24
N ILE A 169 -35.40 19.94 -18.42
CA ILE A 169 -34.28 19.10 -18.85
C ILE A 169 -34.09 18.04 -17.77
N ASP A 170 -33.89 16.80 -18.19
CA ASP A 170 -33.47 15.73 -17.30
C ASP A 170 -31.94 15.66 -17.26
N VAL A 171 -31.38 15.58 -16.04
CA VAL A 171 -29.94 15.47 -15.80
C VAL A 171 -29.65 14.05 -15.32
N ILE A 172 -28.80 13.34 -16.06
CA ILE A 172 -28.47 11.94 -15.79
C ILE A 172 -26.97 11.82 -15.52
N ASN A 173 -26.59 11.19 -14.41
CA ASN A 173 -25.23 10.73 -14.16
C ASN A 173 -25.09 9.28 -14.64
N ASN A 174 -24.36 9.07 -15.74
CA ASN A 174 -24.04 7.76 -16.29
C ASN A 174 -22.82 7.12 -15.59
N GLY A 175 -22.07 7.91 -14.83
CA GLY A 175 -20.93 7.46 -14.04
C GLY A 175 -21.37 6.74 -12.77
N TYR A 176 -20.48 5.93 -12.20
CA TYR A 176 -20.75 5.20 -10.95
C TYR A 176 -20.69 6.11 -9.72
N LEU A 177 -19.70 7.00 -9.68
CA LEU A 177 -19.53 7.94 -8.58
C LEU A 177 -20.52 9.10 -8.69
N PRO A 178 -21.02 9.60 -7.55
CA PRO A 178 -21.92 10.74 -7.54
C PRO A 178 -21.24 12.02 -8.05
N THR A 179 -22.05 12.97 -8.50
CA THR A 179 -21.62 14.30 -8.96
C THR A 179 -21.12 15.22 -7.86
N ASN A 180 -21.35 14.85 -6.60
CA ASN A 180 -20.88 15.56 -5.42
C ASN A 180 -20.46 14.56 -4.34
N GLY A 181 -19.52 14.98 -3.48
CA GLY A 181 -19.09 14.30 -2.27
C GLY A 181 -19.28 15.19 -1.05
#